data_AF-A0A939FGX9-F1
#
_entry.id   AF-A0A939FGX9-F1
#
_cell.length_a   1.000
_cell.length_b   1.000
_cell.length_c   1.000
_cell.angle_alpha   90.00
_cell.angle_beta   90.00
_cell.angle_gamma   90.00
#
_symmetry.space_group_name_H-M   'P 1'
#
loop_
_entity.id
_entity.type
_entity.pdbx_description
1 polymer ?
#
loop_
_entity_poly.entity_id
_entity_poly.type
_entity_poly.pdbx_seq_one_letter_code
_entity_poly.pdbx_strand_id
1 'polypeptide(L)'
;MSGIYARRIAVAAATVALAVTGLITAPSAQAALPTPVSAATARTYLASLTVATEGSTTGYSRDLFPHWITQSGSCDTREVVLKRDGTNVVQSSTCSATSGSWYSEYDGATWTAASDLDIDHMVPLAEA
;
A
#
# COMPACT_ATOMS: atom_id res chain seq x y z
N MET A 1 40.63 -12.12 45.50
CA MET A 1 39.99 -10.89 44.96
C MET A 1 39.51 -11.03 43.51
N SER A 2 40.17 -11.82 42.65
CA SER A 2 39.79 -12.01 41.23
C SER A 2 38.43 -12.72 40.99
N GLY A 3 38.08 -13.73 41.81
CA GLY A 3 36.85 -14.52 41.61
C GLY A 3 35.52 -13.78 41.81
N ILE A 4 35.50 -12.67 42.55
CA ILE A 4 34.28 -11.87 42.79
C ILE A 4 33.95 -11.00 41.57
N TYR A 5 34.97 -10.48 40.88
CA TYR A 5 34.80 -9.70 39.65
C TYR A 5 34.35 -10.56 38.48
N ALA A 6 34.93 -11.75 38.31
CA ALA A 6 34.52 -12.70 37.28
C ALA A 6 33.04 -13.13 37.44
N ARG A 7 32.58 -13.33 38.69
CA ARG A 7 31.20 -13.72 38.99
C ARG A 7 30.21 -12.59 38.71
N ARG A 8 30.59 -11.33 38.95
CA ARG A 8 29.76 -10.14 38.65
C ARG A 8 29.63 -9.89 37.15
N ILE A 9 30.70 -10.07 36.37
CA ILE A 9 30.68 -9.94 34.91
C ILE A 9 29.82 -11.02 34.27
N ALA A 10 29.93 -12.27 34.74
CA ALA A 10 29.12 -13.38 34.25
C ALA A 10 27.61 -13.15 34.49
N VAL A 11 27.24 -12.61 35.65
CA VAL A 11 25.84 -12.28 35.97
C VAL A 11 25.32 -11.15 35.07
N ALA A 12 26.11 -10.09 34.88
CA ALA A 12 25.73 -8.98 34.00
C ALA A 12 25.57 -9.42 32.53
N ALA A 13 26.50 -10.25 32.03
CA ALA A 13 26.43 -10.80 30.68
C ALA A 13 25.20 -11.71 30.49
N ALA A 14 24.87 -12.54 31.48
CA ALA A 14 23.68 -13.38 31.46
C ALA A 14 22.38 -12.55 31.44
N THR A 15 22.31 -11.45 32.21
CA THR A 15 21.13 -10.57 32.20
C THR A 15 20.95 -9.83 30.87
N VAL A 16 22.05 -9.40 30.24
CA VAL A 16 21.99 -8.75 28.92
C VAL A 16 21.58 -9.76 27.84
N ALA A 17 22.14 -10.97 27.87
CA ALA A 17 21.76 -12.04 26.94
C ALA A 17 20.27 -12.41 27.07
N LEU A 18 19.74 -12.50 28.29
CA LEU A 18 18.32 -12.79 28.53
C LEU A 18 17.41 -11.66 28.02
N ALA A 19 17.79 -10.39 28.24
CA ALA A 19 17.04 -9.23 27.79
C ALA A 19 17.04 -9.11 26.25
N VAL A 20 18.18 -9.33 25.60
CA VAL A 20 18.31 -9.32 24.13
C VAL A 20 17.51 -10.46 23.52
N THR A 21 17.55 -11.67 24.09
CA THR A 21 16.73 -12.79 23.62
C THR A 21 15.25 -12.46 23.73
N GLY A 22 14.81 -11.88 24.86
CA GLY A 22 13.42 -11.45 25.05
C GLY A 22 12.96 -10.39 24.05
N LEU A 23 13.83 -9.48 23.61
CA LEU A 23 13.54 -8.48 22.57
C LEU A 23 13.47 -9.09 21.16
N ILE A 24 14.27 -10.10 20.87
CA ILE A 24 14.31 -10.76 19.54
C ILE A 24 13.18 -11.77 19.39
N THR A 25 12.76 -12.43 20.47
CA THR A 25 11.67 -13.42 20.47
C THR A 25 10.32 -12.86 20.89
N ALA A 26 10.23 -11.56 21.19
CA ALA A 26 8.96 -10.93 21.48
C ALA A 26 8.03 -11.08 20.26
N PRO A 27 6.80 -11.58 20.43
CA PRO A 27 5.84 -11.55 19.35
C PRO A 27 5.62 -10.09 18.94
N SER A 28 5.57 -9.82 17.63
CA SER A 28 5.18 -8.52 17.12
C SER A 28 3.82 -8.14 17.70
N ALA A 29 3.71 -6.95 18.29
CA ALA A 29 2.43 -6.41 18.71
C ALA A 29 1.56 -6.22 17.45
N GLN A 30 0.72 -7.20 17.17
CA GLN A 30 -0.23 -7.16 16.06
C GLN A 30 -1.54 -6.59 16.60
N ALA A 31 -1.88 -5.37 16.21
CA ALA A 31 -3.25 -4.89 16.39
C ALA A 31 -4.14 -5.67 15.41
N ALA A 32 -4.85 -6.68 15.92
CA ALA A 32 -5.90 -7.31 15.13
C ALA A 32 -7.00 -6.27 14.89
N LEU A 33 -7.34 -6.04 13.61
CA LEU A 33 -8.52 -5.26 13.29
C LEU A 33 -9.75 -5.97 13.89
N PRO A 34 -10.76 -5.23 14.37
CA PRO A 34 -12.01 -5.83 14.80
C PRO A 34 -12.58 -6.71 13.69
N THR A 35 -13.18 -7.85 14.06
CA THR A 35 -13.85 -8.72 13.08
C THR A 35 -14.91 -7.90 12.32
N PRO A 36 -14.87 -7.87 10.98
CA PRO A 36 -15.89 -7.18 10.21
C PRO A 36 -17.29 -7.69 10.55
N VAL A 37 -18.28 -6.80 10.56
CA VAL A 37 -19.68 -7.20 10.75
C VAL A 37 -20.13 -8.12 9.62
N SER A 38 -21.20 -8.89 9.86
CA SER A 38 -21.76 -9.74 8.81
C SER A 38 -22.20 -8.90 7.60
N ALA A 39 -22.18 -9.49 6.40
CA ALA A 39 -22.67 -8.80 5.20
C ALA A 39 -24.13 -8.36 5.33
N ALA A 40 -24.96 -9.09 6.10
CA ALA A 40 -26.33 -8.70 6.40
C ALA A 40 -26.38 -7.42 7.26
N THR A 41 -25.56 -7.36 8.31
CA THR A 41 -25.43 -6.17 9.17
C THR A 41 -24.91 -4.97 8.38
N ALA A 42 -23.87 -5.16 7.55
CA ALA A 42 -23.33 -4.09 6.71
C ALA A 42 -24.39 -3.52 5.75
N ARG A 43 -25.24 -4.37 5.16
CA ARG A 43 -26.37 -3.93 4.32
C ARG A 43 -27.41 -3.13 5.11
N THR A 44 -27.70 -3.51 6.36
CA THR A 44 -28.58 -2.72 7.24
C THR A 44 -28.00 -1.34 7.53
N TYR A 45 -26.70 -1.25 7.81
CA TYR A 45 -26.03 0.05 8.01
C TYR A 45 -26.05 0.88 6.74
N LEU A 46 -25.74 0.30 5.58
CA LEU A 46 -25.81 0.97 4.29
C LEU A 46 -27.23 1.52 4.01
N ALA A 47 -28.26 0.72 4.27
CA ALA A 47 -29.66 1.14 4.10
C ALA A 47 -30.11 2.21 5.10
N SER A 48 -29.37 2.42 6.19
CA SER A 48 -29.64 3.49 7.16
C SER A 48 -29.02 4.84 6.77
N LEU A 49 -28.15 4.86 5.77
CA LEU A 49 -27.56 6.12 5.28
C LEU A 49 -28.63 6.94 4.55
N THR A 50 -28.72 8.22 4.91
CA THR A 50 -29.55 9.18 4.18
C THR A 50 -28.97 9.38 2.79
N VAL A 51 -29.74 9.02 1.76
CA VAL A 51 -29.38 9.32 0.37
C VAL A 51 -29.66 10.79 0.12
N ALA A 52 -28.63 11.52 -0.30
CA ALA A 52 -28.72 12.90 -0.75
C ALA A 52 -28.25 13.01 -2.20
N THR A 53 -28.61 14.10 -2.87
CA THR A 53 -27.99 14.45 -4.14
C THR A 53 -26.50 14.69 -3.96
N GLU A 54 -25.73 14.45 -5.02
CA GLU A 54 -24.31 14.78 -5.06
C GLU A 54 -24.07 16.23 -4.61
N GLY A 55 -23.01 16.41 -3.83
CA GLY A 55 -22.59 17.72 -3.36
C GLY A 55 -22.05 18.59 -4.48
N SER A 56 -21.75 19.85 -4.16
CA SER A 56 -21.04 20.71 -5.08
C SER A 56 -19.56 20.29 -5.16
N THR A 57 -19.02 20.19 -6.36
CA THR A 57 -17.57 20.05 -6.60
C THR A 57 -16.82 21.38 -6.50
N THR A 58 -17.48 22.45 -6.01
CA THR A 58 -16.83 23.75 -5.80
C THR A 58 -15.64 23.62 -4.84
N GLY A 59 -14.49 24.12 -5.29
CA GLY A 59 -13.23 23.99 -4.55
C GLY A 59 -12.37 22.80 -4.99
N TYR A 60 -12.94 21.86 -5.75
CA TYR A 60 -12.14 20.85 -6.42
C TYR A 60 -11.27 21.50 -7.50
N SER A 61 -9.98 21.17 -7.49
CA SER A 61 -9.06 21.45 -8.58
C SER A 61 -8.10 20.27 -8.71
N ARG A 62 -8.04 19.68 -9.91
CA ARG A 62 -7.16 18.54 -10.21
C ARG A 62 -5.68 18.86 -9.97
N ASP A 63 -5.31 20.13 -10.14
CA ASP A 63 -3.95 20.64 -9.96
C ASP A 63 -3.48 20.55 -8.49
N LEU A 64 -4.42 20.48 -7.53
CA LEU A 64 -4.11 20.27 -6.12
C LEU A 64 -3.71 18.82 -5.80
N PHE A 65 -3.85 17.90 -6.76
CA PHE A 65 -3.50 16.49 -6.65
C PHE A 65 -2.33 16.17 -7.59
N PRO A 66 -1.11 16.67 -7.29
CA PRO A 66 0.08 16.31 -8.04
C PRO A 66 0.23 14.78 -7.99
N HIS A 67 0.40 14.19 -9.17
CA HIS A 67 0.46 12.74 -9.36
C HIS A 67 1.67 12.36 -10.21
N TRP A 68 1.97 11.06 -10.31
CA TRP A 68 3.17 10.53 -10.96
C TRP A 68 4.49 11.00 -10.34
N ILE A 69 4.60 10.91 -9.01
CA ILE A 69 5.87 11.15 -8.33
C ILE A 69 6.89 10.06 -8.69
N THR A 70 8.16 10.44 -8.84
CA THR A 70 9.25 9.49 -9.04
C THR A 70 9.34 8.53 -7.85
N GLN A 71 9.23 7.22 -8.13
CA GLN A 71 9.41 6.16 -7.14
C GLN A 71 10.88 5.78 -7.00
N SER A 72 11.57 5.60 -8.14
CA SER A 72 12.99 5.24 -8.19
C SER A 72 13.55 5.51 -9.58
N GLY A 73 14.77 6.08 -9.66
CA GLY A 73 15.42 6.39 -10.93
C GLY A 73 14.55 7.28 -11.82
N SER A 74 14.24 6.83 -13.02
CA SER A 74 13.33 7.50 -13.96
C SER A 74 11.89 6.97 -13.92
N CYS A 75 11.58 6.02 -13.03
CA CYS A 75 10.25 5.44 -12.91
C CYS A 75 9.36 6.31 -12.03
N ASP A 76 8.31 6.88 -12.61
CA ASP A 76 7.22 7.47 -11.85
C ASP A 76 6.23 6.41 -11.35
N THR A 77 5.25 6.83 -10.55
CA THR A 77 4.21 5.91 -10.05
C THR A 77 3.43 5.23 -11.18
N ARG A 78 3.25 5.87 -12.35
CA ARG A 78 2.48 5.30 -13.47
C ARG A 78 3.19 4.09 -14.02
N GLU A 79 4.46 4.25 -14.34
CA GLU A 79 5.27 3.19 -14.95
C GLU A 79 5.48 2.03 -13.98
N VAL A 80 5.58 2.30 -12.68
CA VAL A 80 5.61 1.25 -11.65
C VAL A 80 4.31 0.45 -11.63
N VAL A 81 3.15 1.12 -11.70
CA VAL A 81 1.84 0.44 -11.71
C VAL A 81 1.65 -0.35 -13.01
N LEU A 82 1.97 0.22 -14.16
CA LEU A 82 1.88 -0.49 -15.44
C LEU A 82 2.73 -1.77 -15.45
N LYS A 83 3.96 -1.71 -14.91
CA LYS A 83 4.83 -2.88 -14.78
C LYS A 83 4.27 -3.93 -13.81
N ARG A 84 3.63 -3.50 -12.73
CA ARG A 84 3.04 -4.36 -11.70
C ARG A 84 1.80 -5.11 -12.21
N ASP A 85 0.90 -4.40 -12.88
CA ASP A 85 -0.44 -4.91 -13.21
C ASP A 85 -0.53 -5.50 -14.62
N GLY A 86 0.46 -5.22 -15.48
CA GLY A 86 0.53 -5.80 -16.80
C GLY A 86 1.20 -7.17 -16.84
N THR A 87 0.88 -7.93 -17.88
CA THR A 87 1.53 -9.19 -18.21
C THR A 87 2.62 -8.96 -19.27
N ASN A 88 3.78 -9.61 -19.10
CA ASN A 88 4.92 -9.54 -20.03
C ASN A 88 5.39 -8.10 -20.37
N VAL A 89 5.26 -7.19 -19.41
CA VAL A 89 5.60 -5.78 -19.63
C VAL A 89 7.11 -5.60 -19.81
N VAL A 90 7.51 -4.92 -20.88
CA VAL A 90 8.89 -4.47 -21.09
C VAL A 90 8.96 -2.97 -20.87
N GLN A 91 9.95 -2.53 -20.10
CA GLN A 91 10.24 -1.12 -19.89
C GLN A 91 11.55 -0.75 -20.58
N SER A 92 11.57 0.45 -21.16
CA SER A 92 12.78 1.07 -21.70
C SER A 92 13.78 1.46 -20.59
N SER A 93 14.97 1.91 -20.98
CA SER A 93 15.96 2.44 -20.03
C SER A 93 15.49 3.68 -19.28
N THR A 94 14.53 4.42 -19.83
CA THR A 94 13.88 5.58 -19.18
C THR A 94 12.59 5.18 -18.45
N CYS A 95 12.39 3.87 -18.20
CA CYS A 95 11.28 3.27 -17.47
C CYS A 95 9.90 3.31 -18.14
N SER A 96 9.77 3.89 -19.33
CA SER A 96 8.50 3.84 -20.08
C SER A 96 8.18 2.42 -20.54
N ALA A 97 6.97 1.94 -20.28
CA ALA A 97 6.45 0.68 -20.77
C ALA A 97 6.33 0.72 -22.31
N THR A 98 7.09 -0.15 -22.99
CA THR A 98 7.14 -0.21 -24.47
C THR A 98 6.34 -1.35 -25.05
N SER A 99 6.05 -2.38 -24.24
CA SER A 99 5.14 -3.47 -24.59
C SER A 99 4.58 -4.12 -23.34
N GLY A 100 3.50 -4.88 -23.50
CA GLY A 100 2.82 -5.61 -22.44
C GLY A 100 1.39 -5.93 -22.83
N SER A 101 0.64 -6.46 -21.88
CA SER A 101 -0.78 -6.71 -22.02
C SER A 101 -1.47 -6.41 -20.70
N TRP A 102 -2.59 -5.68 -20.73
CA TRP A 102 -3.37 -5.31 -19.56
C TRP A 102 -4.83 -5.64 -19.81
N TYR A 103 -5.41 -6.46 -18.94
CA TYR A 103 -6.83 -6.75 -18.96
C TYR A 103 -7.57 -5.68 -18.15
N SER A 104 -8.65 -5.14 -18.70
CA SER A 104 -9.48 -4.13 -18.06
C SER A 104 -10.75 -4.78 -17.51
N GLU A 105 -10.90 -4.74 -16.18
CA GLU A 105 -12.08 -5.23 -15.48
C GLU A 105 -13.34 -4.38 -15.76
N TYR A 106 -13.18 -3.16 -16.28
CA TYR A 106 -14.28 -2.24 -16.53
C TYR A 106 -15.06 -2.55 -17.82
N ASP A 107 -14.37 -3.02 -18.85
CA ASP A 107 -14.93 -3.26 -20.18
C ASP A 107 -14.66 -4.68 -20.70
N GLY A 108 -13.89 -5.50 -19.95
CA GLY A 108 -13.52 -6.85 -20.33
C GLY A 108 -12.54 -6.92 -21.51
N ALA A 109 -11.95 -5.79 -21.92
CA ALA A 109 -11.02 -5.73 -23.03
C ALA A 109 -9.58 -5.99 -22.56
N THR A 110 -8.73 -6.41 -23.51
CA THR A 110 -7.28 -6.50 -23.28
C THR A 110 -6.55 -5.50 -24.17
N TRP A 111 -5.76 -4.65 -23.53
CA TRP A 111 -5.00 -3.58 -24.17
C TRP A 111 -3.52 -3.94 -24.25
N THR A 112 -2.86 -3.55 -25.33
CA THR A 112 -1.42 -3.84 -25.54
C THR A 112 -0.56 -2.60 -25.69
N ALA A 113 -1.18 -1.44 -25.92
CA ALA A 113 -0.48 -0.17 -25.96
C ALA A 113 -0.62 0.53 -24.61
N ALA A 114 0.52 0.82 -23.96
CA ALA A 114 0.54 1.51 -22.68
C ALA A 114 -0.06 2.93 -22.75
N SER A 115 -0.09 3.55 -23.94
CA SER A 115 -0.70 4.87 -24.16
C SER A 115 -2.21 4.86 -24.09
N ASP A 116 -2.84 3.70 -24.28
CA ASP A 116 -4.30 3.55 -24.31
C ASP A 116 -4.86 3.31 -22.89
N LEU A 117 -3.98 3.30 -21.89
CA LEU A 117 -4.28 2.97 -20.51
C LEU A 117 -4.04 4.16 -19.59
N ASP A 118 -5.02 4.39 -18.73
CA ASP A 118 -4.89 5.26 -17.57
C ASP A 118 -4.90 4.43 -16.27
N ILE A 119 -4.24 4.97 -15.25
CA ILE A 119 -4.28 4.42 -13.90
C ILE A 119 -5.24 5.29 -13.09
N ASP A 120 -6.43 4.77 -12.89
CA ASP A 120 -7.56 5.52 -12.36
C ASP A 120 -7.71 5.41 -10.84
N HIS A 121 -8.42 6.37 -10.26
CA HIS A 121 -8.80 6.34 -8.85
C HIS A 121 -10.18 5.69 -8.73
N MET A 122 -10.27 4.56 -8.02
CA MET A 122 -11.54 3.86 -7.79
C MET A 122 -12.61 4.75 -7.14
N VAL A 123 -12.17 5.66 -6.27
CA VAL A 123 -12.98 6.76 -5.74
C VAL A 123 -12.48 8.04 -6.40
N PRO A 124 -13.34 8.85 -7.05
CA PRO A 124 -12.90 10.05 -7.75
C PRO A 124 -12.15 11.01 -6.83
N LEU A 125 -11.13 11.68 -7.36
CA LEU A 125 -10.39 12.71 -6.61
C LEU A 125 -11.24 13.89 -6.14
N ALA A 126 -12.41 14.10 -6.75
CA ALA A 126 -13.37 15.11 -6.29
C ALA A 126 -14.01 14.77 -4.94
N GLU A 127 -13.93 13.50 -4.53
CA GLU A 127 -14.48 12.95 -3.28
C GLU A 127 -13.41 12.72 -2.20
N ALA A 128 -12.20 13.25 -2.43
CA ALA A 128 -11.04 13.07 -1.55
C ALA A 128 -11.09 13.94 -0.27
#